data_AF-A0A3N3ZU83-F1
#
_entry.id   AF-A0A3N3ZU83-F1
#
_cell.length_a   1.000
_cell.length_b   1.000
_cell.length_c   1.000
_cell.angle_alpha   90.00
_cell.angle_beta   90.00
_cell.angle_gamma   90.00
#
_symmetry.space_group_name_H-M   'P 1'
#
loop_
_entity.id
_entity.type
_entity.pdbx_description
1 polymer ?
#
loop_
_entity_poly.entity_id
_entity_poly.type
_entity_poly.pdbx_seq_one_letter_code
_entity_poly.pdbx_strand_id
1 'polypeptide(L)'
;MPGFLPPADQTWERKRPGRLLLLTVGSYVLLLATIWVQTHDPEVKAVASDPSLGFELTPGPGWSTIGGLGLLYGIPLALWWKKVPFLLHFMAGLCVLGAVVFALSAATGLLWNWRLGVVPLAGVVTNIAWLVLAYRRDRI
;
A
#
# COMPACT_ATOMS: atom_id res chain seq x y z
N MET A 1 3.00 25.04 -18.62
CA MET A 1 2.04 23.98 -18.23
C MET A 1 2.01 23.94 -16.71
N PRO A 2 0.84 24.00 -16.05
CA PRO A 2 0.77 23.79 -14.61
C PRO A 2 1.22 22.34 -14.37
N GLY A 3 2.39 22.17 -13.76
CA GLY A 3 2.86 20.85 -13.36
C GLY A 3 1.98 20.35 -12.23
N PHE A 4 0.99 19.51 -12.56
CA PHE A 4 0.12 18.85 -11.58
C PHE A 4 0.92 18.05 -10.53
N LEU A 5 2.16 17.69 -10.87
CA LEU A 5 3.12 17.07 -9.98
C LEU A 5 4.45 17.81 -10.10
N PRO A 6 5.14 18.12 -8.98
CA PRO A 6 6.51 18.59 -9.01
C PRO A 6 7.35 17.60 -9.85
N PRO A 7 8.24 18.08 -10.74
CA PRO A 7 9.06 17.20 -11.55
C PRO A 7 9.77 16.17 -10.67
N ALA A 8 10.03 14.99 -11.22
CA ALA A 8 10.91 14.00 -10.61
C ALA A 8 12.31 14.64 -10.52
N ASP A 9 12.53 15.41 -9.46
CA ASP A 9 13.78 16.10 -9.24
C ASP A 9 14.79 15.02 -8.88
N GLN A 10 15.67 14.70 -9.83
CA GLN A 10 16.76 13.76 -9.63
C GLN A 10 17.56 14.11 -8.38
N THR A 11 17.63 15.38 -8.00
CA THR A 11 18.33 15.84 -6.79
C THR A 11 17.62 15.36 -5.52
N TRP A 12 16.30 15.47 -5.45
CA TRP A 12 15.49 14.97 -4.34
C TRP A 12 15.50 13.44 -4.25
N GLU A 13 15.35 12.76 -5.38
CA GLU A 13 15.47 11.30 -5.44
C GLU A 13 16.87 10.80 -5.07
N ARG A 14 17.92 11.58 -5.36
CA ARG A 14 19.30 11.28 -4.92
C ARG A 14 19.49 11.51 -3.42
N LYS A 15 18.82 12.51 -2.82
CA LYS A 15 18.90 12.81 -1.38
C LYS A 15 18.34 11.68 -0.51
N ARG A 16 17.34 10.93 -1.00
CA ARG A 16 16.71 9.78 -0.31
C ARG A 16 16.51 10.02 1.19
N PRO A 17 15.63 10.94 1.58
CA PRO A 17 15.42 11.23 2.98
C PRO A 17 15.06 9.93 3.70
N GLY A 18 15.78 9.60 4.78
CA GLY A 18 15.57 8.35 5.52
C GLY A 18 14.13 8.17 6.02
N ARG A 19 13.41 9.28 6.22
CA ARG A 19 11.97 9.30 6.52
C ARG A 19 11.11 8.66 5.42
N LEU A 20 11.41 8.89 4.13
CA LEU A 20 10.69 8.21 3.03
C LEU A 20 10.97 6.71 3.03
N LEU A 21 12.21 6.30 3.32
CA LEU A 21 12.56 4.88 3.45
C LEU A 21 11.77 4.21 4.57
N LEU A 22 11.71 4.83 5.76
CA LEU A 22 10.95 4.32 6.90
C LEU A 22 9.46 4.19 6.57
N LEU A 23 8.88 5.17 5.88
CA LEU A 23 7.48 5.12 5.46
C LEU A 23 7.24 4.04 4.39
N THR A 24 8.16 3.82 3.45
CA THR A 24 8.04 2.72 2.48
C THR A 24 8.11 1.35 3.15
N VAL A 25 9.07 1.16 4.06
CA VAL A 25 9.18 -0.08 4.84
C VAL A 25 7.94 -0.29 5.70
N GLY A 26 7.46 0.75 6.39
CA GLY A 26 6.23 0.69 7.19
C GLY A 26 5.00 0.33 6.35
N SER A 27 4.86 0.95 5.18
CA SER A 27 3.78 0.63 4.22
C SER A 27 3.82 -0.85 3.80
N TYR A 28 5.02 -1.39 3.52
CA TYR A 28 5.19 -2.79 3.17
C TYR A 28 4.84 -3.74 4.33
N VAL A 29 5.26 -3.43 5.55
CA VAL A 29 4.90 -4.21 6.74
C VAL A 29 3.38 -4.21 6.96
N LEU A 30 2.72 -3.07 6.79
CA LEU A 30 1.27 -2.94 6.93
C LEU A 30 0.51 -3.70 5.83
N LEU A 31 1.06 -3.76 4.61
CA LEU A 31 0.54 -4.62 3.54
C LEU A 31 0.62 -6.09 3.95
N LEU A 32 1.77 -6.57 4.42
CA LEU A 32 1.93 -7.96 4.87
C LEU A 32 1.01 -8.29 6.05
N ALA A 33 0.88 -7.36 7.00
CA ALA A 33 -0.03 -7.51 8.14
C ALA A 33 -1.50 -7.56 7.68
N THR A 34 -1.88 -6.78 6.66
CA THR A 34 -3.23 -6.84 6.07
C THR A 34 -3.49 -8.20 5.44
N ILE A 35 -2.55 -8.73 4.66
CA ILE A 35 -2.64 -10.07 4.07
C ILE A 35 -2.79 -11.11 5.18
N TRP A 36 -1.97 -11.02 6.22
CA TRP A 36 -2.03 -11.93 7.35
C TRP A 36 -3.41 -11.95 8.03
N VAL A 37 -3.96 -10.76 8.34
CA VAL A 37 -5.29 -10.61 8.94
C VAL A 37 -6.35 -11.21 8.01
N GLN A 38 -6.35 -10.89 6.72
CA GLN A 38 -7.33 -11.44 5.77
C GLN A 38 -7.27 -12.96 5.63
N THR A 39 -6.10 -13.57 5.82
CA THR A 39 -5.95 -15.04 5.74
C THR A 39 -6.28 -15.75 7.05
N HIS A 40 -6.02 -15.12 8.21
CA HIS A 40 -6.08 -15.80 9.52
C HIS A 40 -7.25 -15.38 10.39
N ASP A 41 -7.90 -14.25 10.12
CA ASP A 41 -8.98 -13.75 10.95
C ASP A 41 -10.22 -14.68 10.87
N PRO A 42 -10.78 -15.07 12.03
CA PRO A 42 -11.90 -16.01 12.08
C PRO A 42 -13.20 -15.44 11.49
N GLU A 43 -13.43 -14.12 11.55
CA GLU A 43 -14.62 -13.52 10.94
C GLU A 43 -14.51 -13.50 9.42
N VAL A 44 -13.32 -13.21 8.88
CA VAL A 44 -13.08 -13.30 7.44
C VAL A 44 -13.27 -14.73 6.94
N LYS A 45 -12.81 -15.73 7.69
CA LYS A 45 -13.05 -17.15 7.38
C LYS A 45 -14.54 -17.52 7.44
N ALA A 46 -15.27 -17.01 8.43
CA ALA A 46 -16.70 -17.27 8.57
C ALA A 46 -17.49 -16.69 7.38
N VAL A 47 -17.23 -15.44 6.99
CA VAL A 47 -17.83 -14.80 5.82
C VAL A 47 -17.45 -15.53 4.53
N ALA A 48 -16.19 -15.92 4.38
CA ALA A 48 -15.69 -16.69 3.25
C ALA A 48 -16.41 -18.05 3.09
N SER A 49 -16.79 -18.68 4.21
CA SER A 49 -17.50 -19.97 4.23
C SER A 49 -19.01 -19.86 4.13
N ASP A 50 -19.59 -18.66 4.07
CA ASP A 50 -21.04 -18.48 4.04
C ASP A 50 -21.62 -18.79 2.65
N PRO A 51 -22.36 -19.91 2.48
CA PRO A 51 -22.90 -20.31 1.18
C PRO A 51 -23.99 -19.37 0.67
N SER A 52 -24.56 -18.50 1.53
CA SER A 52 -25.58 -17.53 1.13
C SER A 52 -25.03 -16.39 0.25
N LEU A 53 -23.71 -16.17 0.26
CA LEU A 53 -23.05 -15.16 -0.55
C LEU A 53 -22.84 -15.60 -2.01
N GLY A 54 -23.15 -16.85 -2.37
CA GLY A 54 -23.18 -17.33 -3.75
C GLY A 54 -21.82 -17.37 -4.48
N PHE A 55 -20.73 -17.05 -3.78
CA PHE A 55 -19.36 -17.08 -4.28
C PHE A 55 -18.48 -17.82 -3.27
N GLU A 56 -17.70 -18.80 -3.74
CA GLU A 56 -16.60 -19.37 -2.94
C GLU A 56 -15.52 -18.31 -2.77
N LEU A 57 -15.62 -17.52 -1.70
CA LEU A 57 -14.60 -16.56 -1.32
C LEU A 57 -13.50 -17.30 -0.56
N THR A 58 -12.30 -17.38 -1.14
CA THR A 58 -11.14 -17.90 -0.40
C THR A 58 -10.66 -16.86 0.60
N PRO A 59 -10.35 -17.22 1.86
CA PRO A 59 -9.79 -16.30 2.84
C PRO A 59 -8.42 -15.76 2.39
N GLY A 60 -8.35 -14.43 2.21
CA GLY A 60 -7.14 -13.74 1.82
C GLY A 60 -6.80 -13.82 0.31
N PRO A 61 -5.75 -13.11 -0.11
CA PRO A 61 -5.34 -13.04 -1.52
C PRO A 61 -4.75 -14.36 -2.01
N GLY A 62 -5.04 -14.72 -3.27
CA GLY A 62 -4.44 -15.88 -3.92
C GLY A 62 -2.92 -15.75 -4.09
N TRP A 63 -2.23 -16.87 -4.32
CA TRP A 63 -0.76 -16.90 -4.51
C TRP A 63 -0.28 -15.99 -5.65
N SER A 64 -1.05 -15.87 -6.72
CA SER A 64 -0.76 -14.96 -7.83
C SER A 64 -0.83 -13.50 -7.39
N THR A 65 -1.79 -13.14 -6.54
CA THR A 65 -1.92 -11.79 -5.95
C THR A 65 -0.78 -11.51 -4.99
N ILE A 66 -0.40 -12.46 -4.14
CA ILE A 66 0.75 -12.32 -3.23
C ILE A 66 2.04 -12.12 -4.02
N GLY A 67 2.29 -12.96 -5.03
CA GLY A 67 3.44 -12.83 -5.91
C GLY A 67 3.45 -11.50 -6.67
N GLY A 68 2.30 -11.11 -7.21
CA GLY A 68 2.10 -9.83 -7.88
C GLY A 68 2.41 -8.65 -6.98
N LEU A 69 1.85 -8.61 -5.76
CA LEU A 69 2.11 -7.57 -4.76
C LEU A 69 3.58 -7.56 -4.31
N GLY A 70 4.17 -8.73 -4.09
CA GLY A 70 5.59 -8.87 -3.75
C GLY A 70 6.50 -8.26 -4.82
N LEU A 71 6.20 -8.47 -6.10
CA LEU A 71 6.93 -7.84 -7.20
C LEU A 71 6.63 -6.33 -7.27
N LEU A 72 5.35 -5.95 -7.16
CA LEU A 72 4.89 -4.57 -7.29
C LEU A 72 5.47 -3.64 -6.22
N TYR A 73 5.67 -4.15 -4.99
CA TYR A 73 6.24 -3.38 -3.88
C TYR A 73 7.74 -3.66 -3.66
N GLY A 74 8.19 -4.89 -3.89
CA GLY A 74 9.57 -5.30 -3.66
C GLY A 74 10.54 -4.81 -4.72
N ILE A 75 10.19 -4.88 -6.02
CA ILE A 75 11.07 -4.42 -7.11
C ILE A 75 11.39 -2.92 -6.96
N PRO A 76 10.40 -2.03 -6.78
CA PRO A 76 10.69 -0.60 -6.65
C PRO A 76 11.55 -0.29 -5.43
N LEU A 77 11.33 -0.99 -4.31
CA LEU A 77 12.14 -0.82 -3.10
C LEU A 77 13.60 -1.25 -3.35
N ALA A 78 13.81 -2.37 -4.06
CA ALA A 78 15.14 -2.83 -4.44
C ALA A 78 15.82 -1.85 -5.41
N LEU A 79 15.10 -1.33 -6.41
CA LEU A 79 15.60 -0.31 -7.34
C LEU A 79 15.95 0.99 -6.59
N TRP A 80 15.14 1.38 -5.60
CA TRP A 80 15.39 2.54 -4.74
C TRP A 80 16.66 2.37 -3.93
N TRP A 81 16.90 1.17 -3.39
CA TRP A 81 18.15 0.83 -2.72
C TRP A 81 19.35 0.90 -3.66
N LYS A 82 19.20 0.37 -4.89
CA LYS A 82 20.21 0.36 -5.96
C LYS A 82 20.48 1.72 -6.62
N LYS A 83 19.86 2.80 -6.15
CA LYS A 83 20.10 4.16 -6.66
C LYS A 83 19.55 4.44 -8.06
N VAL A 84 18.56 3.66 -8.50
CA VAL A 84 17.92 3.89 -9.79
C VAL A 84 17.06 5.16 -9.72
N PRO A 85 17.24 6.13 -10.63
CA PRO A 85 16.41 7.34 -10.68
C PRO A 85 15.01 7.06 -11.22
N PHE A 86 14.11 8.04 -11.08
CA PHE A 86 12.73 8.10 -11.55
C PHE A 86 11.73 7.16 -10.86
N LEU A 87 12.06 6.69 -9.66
CA LEU A 87 11.19 5.78 -8.89
C LEU A 87 10.15 6.50 -8.04
N LEU A 88 10.29 7.81 -7.81
CA LEU A 88 9.38 8.53 -6.90
C LEU A 88 7.93 8.50 -7.40
N HIS A 89 7.73 8.71 -8.70
CA HIS A 89 6.39 8.69 -9.31
C HIS A 89 5.79 7.30 -9.33
N PHE A 90 6.62 6.28 -9.53
CA PHE A 90 6.19 4.89 -9.44
C PHE A 90 5.67 4.58 -8.03
N MET A 91 6.46 4.91 -7.00
CA MET A 91 6.07 4.74 -5.59
C MET A 91 4.82 5.55 -5.21
N ALA A 92 4.69 6.77 -5.74
CA ALA A 92 3.49 7.58 -5.57
C ALA A 92 2.26 6.90 -6.19
N GLY A 93 2.40 6.32 -7.38
CA GLY A 93 1.37 5.51 -8.03
C GLY A 93 0.94 4.32 -7.18
N LEU A 94 1.88 3.61 -6.54
CA LEU A 94 1.56 2.52 -5.62
C LEU A 94 0.80 2.99 -4.37
N CYS A 95 1.16 4.17 -3.84
CA CYS A 95 0.44 4.75 -2.70
C CYS A 95 -1.03 5.02 -3.06
N VAL A 96 -1.28 5.57 -4.25
CA VAL A 96 -2.64 5.83 -4.77
C VAL A 96 -3.38 4.51 -5.03
N LEU A 97 -2.73 3.53 -5.66
CA LEU A 97 -3.33 2.21 -5.89
C LEU A 97 -3.77 1.56 -4.57
N GLY A 98 -2.94 1.62 -3.53
CA GLY A 98 -3.30 1.12 -2.20
C GLY A 98 -4.55 1.80 -1.62
N ALA A 99 -4.69 3.13 -1.82
CA ALA A 99 -5.88 3.85 -1.39
C ALA A 99 -7.14 3.44 -2.17
N VAL A 100 -7.02 3.17 -3.48
CA VAL A 100 -8.12 2.66 -4.31
C VAL A 100 -8.55 1.26 -3.84
N VAL A 101 -7.61 0.35 -3.60
CA VAL A 101 -7.90 -1.00 -3.10
C VAL A 101 -8.57 -0.94 -1.73
N PHE A 102 -8.12 -0.05 -0.84
CA PHE A 102 -8.76 0.19 0.45
C PHE A 102 -10.20 0.68 0.28
N ALA A 103 -10.44 1.68 -0.58
CA ALA A 103 -11.78 2.23 -0.82
C ALA A 103 -12.76 1.17 -1.36
N LEU A 104 -12.31 0.35 -2.32
CA LEU A 104 -13.09 -0.76 -2.85
C LEU A 104 -13.38 -1.82 -1.77
N SER A 105 -12.40 -2.10 -0.90
CA SER A 105 -12.55 -3.04 0.20
C SER A 105 -13.43 -2.48 1.34
N ALA A 106 -13.48 -1.16 1.54
CA ALA A 106 -14.34 -0.52 2.52
C ALA A 106 -15.82 -0.57 2.10
N ALA A 107 -16.07 -0.58 0.79
CA ALA A 107 -17.41 -0.72 0.23
C ALA A 107 -18.03 -2.11 0.50
N THR A 108 -17.24 -3.13 0.83
CA THR A 108 -17.75 -4.48 1.14
C THR A 108 -18.24 -4.65 2.58
N GLY A 109 -18.11 -3.62 3.43
CA GLY A 109 -18.55 -3.70 4.82
C GLY A 109 -17.50 -4.26 5.80
N LEU A 110 -16.57 -5.09 5.31
CA LEU A 110 -15.61 -5.83 6.15
C LEU A 110 -14.60 -4.93 6.88
N LEU A 111 -14.19 -3.81 6.27
CA LEU A 111 -13.24 -2.90 6.89
C LEU A 111 -13.82 -2.02 8.00
N TRP A 112 -15.13 -2.08 8.26
CA TRP A 112 -15.75 -1.35 9.37
C TRP A 112 -15.64 -2.09 10.71
N ASN A 113 -15.29 -3.39 10.70
CA ASN A 113 -14.84 -4.04 11.91
C ASN A 113 -13.46 -3.49 12.29
N TRP A 114 -13.33 -2.95 13.49
CA TRP A 114 -12.07 -2.36 13.97
C TRP A 114 -10.88 -3.34 13.89
N ARG A 115 -11.10 -4.65 14.08
CA ARG A 115 -10.05 -5.69 14.01
C ARG A 115 -9.49 -5.84 12.59
N LEU A 116 -10.36 -5.70 11.59
CA LEU A 116 -10.04 -5.85 10.18
C LEU A 116 -9.60 -4.53 9.54
N GLY A 117 -10.19 -3.41 9.98
CA GLY A 117 -10.01 -2.09 9.38
C GLY A 117 -8.78 -1.33 9.86
N VAL A 118 -8.30 -1.57 11.09
CA VAL A 118 -7.23 -0.75 11.68
C VAL A 118 -5.90 -0.86 10.92
N VAL A 119 -5.52 -2.08 10.50
CA VAL A 119 -4.24 -2.31 9.80
C VAL A 119 -4.27 -1.72 8.39
N PRO A 120 -5.31 -1.96 7.55
CA PRO A 120 -5.42 -1.31 6.25
C PRO A 120 -5.52 0.22 6.35
N LEU A 121 -6.23 0.75 7.35
CA LEU A 121 -6.33 2.19 7.59
C LEU A 121 -4.97 2.80 7.93
N ALA A 122 -4.20 2.16 8.80
CA ALA A 122 -2.83 2.58 9.09
C ALA A 122 -1.94 2.56 7.82
N GLY A 123 -2.16 1.59 6.94
CA GLY A 123 -1.52 1.52 5.62
C GLY A 123 -1.83 2.75 4.76
N VAL A 124 -3.11 3.14 4.68
CA VAL A 124 -3.54 4.35 3.95
C VAL A 124 -2.93 5.61 4.55
N VAL A 125 -2.95 5.77 5.88
CA VAL A 125 -2.33 6.92 6.57
C VAL A 125 -0.84 6.99 6.27
N THR A 126 -0.15 5.84 6.27
CA THR A 126 1.28 5.75 5.94
C THR A 126 1.55 6.18 4.50
N ASN A 127 0.71 5.74 3.55
CA ASN A 127 0.81 6.14 2.14
C ASN A 127 0.55 7.65 1.95
N ILE A 128 -0.42 8.23 2.66
CA ILE A 128 -0.67 9.67 2.63
C ILE A 128 0.53 10.43 3.20
N ALA A 129 1.07 10.01 4.34
CA ALA A 129 2.27 10.61 4.92
C ALA A 129 3.47 10.53 3.96
N TRP A 130 3.62 9.40 3.25
CA TRP A 130 4.64 9.23 2.23
C TRP A 130 4.48 10.23 1.09
N LEU A 131 3.26 10.36 0.53
CA LEU A 131 2.96 11.31 -0.54
C LEU A 131 3.20 12.76 -0.10
N VAL A 132 2.74 13.13 1.10
CA VAL A 132 2.96 14.46 1.66
C VAL A 132 4.46 14.74 1.79
N LEU A 133 5.24 13.80 2.32
CA LEU A 133 6.69 13.96 2.47
C LEU A 133 7.42 14.01 1.12
N ALA A 134 6.98 13.21 0.15
CA ALA A 134 7.58 13.15 -1.18
C ALA A 134 7.37 14.43 -1.99
N TYR A 135 6.24 15.13 -1.76
CA TYR A 135 5.82 16.28 -2.58
C TYR A 135 5.79 17.63 -1.84
N ARG A 136 5.77 17.69 -0.50
CA ARG A 136 6.00 18.93 0.28
C ARG A 136 7.48 19.17 0.56
N ARG A 137 8.29 19.14 -0.50
CA ARG A 137 9.75 19.29 -0.47
C ARG A 137 10.19 20.66 0.05
N ASP A 138 9.34 21.67 -0.08
CA ASP A 138 9.67 23.08 0.16
C ASP A 138 9.63 23.51 1.64
N ARG A 139 9.28 22.61 2.56
CA ARG A 139 9.15 22.90 4.00
C ARG A 139 10.06 22.07 4.91
N ILE A 140 11.07 21.39 4.35
CA ILE A 140 11.99 20.50 5.06
C ILE A 140 13.43 20.85 4.75
#